data_AF-A0A0A1PXG2-F1
#
_entry.id   AF-A0A0A1PXG2-F1
#
_cell.length_a   1.000
_cell.length_b   1.000
_cell.length_c   1.000
_cell.angle_alpha   90.00
_cell.angle_beta   90.00
_cell.angle_gamma   90.00
#
_symmetry.space_group_name_H-M   'P 1'
#
loop_
_entity.id
_entity.type
_entity.pdbx_description
1 polymer ?
#
loop_
_entity_poly.entity_id
_entity_poly.type
_entity_poly.pdbx_seq_one_letter_code
_entity_poly.pdbx_strand_id
1 'polypeptide(L)'
;MAQHAVFDLAFMQRCADLVERAVAAGTVPGWQLAFLQDRLRTLSGRPQVYGTQFQPDADGWPVPCPIEDAAGVDTRRAALGLNTLAARTEEMRAREAEARRRR
;
A
#
# COMPACT_ATOMS: atom_id res chain seq x y z
N MET A 1 14.40 15.50 18.75
CA MET A 1 12.92 15.46 18.71
C MET A 1 12.48 14.90 17.36
N ALA A 2 12.06 13.64 17.33
CA ALA A 2 11.72 12.86 16.13
C ALA A 2 10.36 13.26 15.49
N GLN A 3 9.92 14.51 15.68
CA GLN A 3 8.60 14.99 15.25
C GLN A 3 8.55 15.41 13.76
N HIS A 4 9.68 15.34 13.05
CA HIS A 4 9.80 15.56 11.60
C HIS A 4 10.21 14.29 10.82
N ALA A 5 10.29 13.13 11.47
CA ALA A 5 10.67 11.86 10.83
C ALA A 5 9.58 11.29 9.89
N VAL A 6 8.54 12.06 9.58
CA VAL A 6 7.44 11.66 8.69
C VAL A 6 7.88 11.61 7.21
N PHE A 7 9.08 12.12 6.87
CA PHE A 7 9.54 12.14 5.46
C PHE A 7 11.06 11.93 5.28
N ASP A 8 11.72 11.09 6.07
CA ASP A 8 13.05 10.62 5.65
C ASP A 8 12.87 9.55 4.55
N LEU A 9 12.61 10.03 3.33
CA LEU A 9 12.48 9.22 2.12
C LEU A 9 13.74 8.37 1.90
N ALA A 10 14.92 8.89 2.27
CA ALA A 10 16.16 8.15 2.14
C ALA A 10 16.23 6.99 3.15
N PHE A 11 15.77 7.18 4.38
CA PHE A 11 15.64 6.10 5.35
C PHE A 11 14.62 5.05 4.92
N MET A 12 13.43 5.48 4.49
CA MET A 12 12.41 4.55 3.99
C MET A 12 12.89 3.77 2.77
N GLN A 13 13.66 4.39 1.87
CA GLN A 13 14.28 3.69 0.74
C GLN A 13 15.28 2.63 1.19
N ARG A 14 16.17 2.95 2.16
CA ARG A 14 17.09 1.96 2.74
C ARG A 14 16.34 0.79 3.40
N CYS A 15 15.23 1.08 4.09
CA CYS A 15 14.36 0.06 4.65
C CYS A 15 13.71 -0.79 3.56
N ALA A 16 13.27 -0.20 2.45
CA ALA A 16 12.68 -0.93 1.33
C ALA A 16 13.68 -1.94 0.75
N ASP A 17 14.93 -1.54 0.53
CA ASP A 17 15.97 -2.43 0.02
C ASP A 17 16.25 -3.60 0.99
N LEU A 18 16.18 -3.35 2.31
CA LEU A 18 16.34 -4.40 3.33
C LEU A 18 15.15 -5.36 3.35
N VAL A 19 13.93 -4.83 3.29
CA VAL A 19 12.70 -5.63 3.26
C VAL A 19 12.64 -6.47 1.99
N GLU A 20 13.04 -5.94 0.84
CA GLU A 20 13.10 -6.68 -0.42
C GLU A 20 14.01 -7.89 -0.32
N ARG A 21 15.24 -7.73 0.21
CA ARG A 21 16.15 -8.85 0.47
C ARG A 21 15.57 -9.86 1.45
N ALA A 22 14.91 -9.38 2.51
CA ALA A 22 14.30 -10.23 3.52
C ALA A 22 13.11 -11.05 2.97
N VAL A 23 12.30 -10.46 2.08
CA VAL A 23 11.22 -11.15 1.36
C VAL A 23 11.79 -12.21 0.42
N ALA A 24 12.84 -11.86 -0.34
CA ALA A 24 13.53 -12.82 -1.22
C ALA A 24 14.13 -14.00 -0.43
N ALA A 25 14.58 -13.76 0.80
CA ALA A 25 15.06 -14.79 1.72
C ALA A 25 13.93 -15.54 2.47
N GLY A 26 12.65 -15.17 2.27
CA GLY A 26 11.51 -15.79 2.96
C GLY A 26 11.44 -15.49 4.46
N THR A 27 12.16 -14.49 4.94
CA THR A 27 12.29 -14.17 6.37
C THR A 27 11.26 -13.16 6.87
N VAL A 28 10.61 -12.44 5.95
CA VAL A 28 9.49 -11.51 6.22
C VAL A 28 8.39 -11.69 5.18
N PRO A 29 7.13 -11.42 5.51
CA PRO A 29 6.03 -11.61 4.58
C PRO A 29 6.03 -10.56 3.48
N GLY A 30 5.70 -10.98 2.25
CA GLY A 30 5.74 -10.13 1.05
C GLY A 30 4.88 -8.88 1.12
N TRP A 31 3.79 -8.90 1.89
CA TRP A 31 2.93 -7.72 2.06
C TRP A 31 3.69 -6.52 2.64
N GLN A 32 4.71 -6.71 3.47
CA GLN A 32 5.49 -5.59 4.02
C GLN A 32 6.21 -4.81 2.93
N LEU A 33 6.76 -5.52 1.93
CA LEU A 33 7.39 -4.91 0.77
C LEU A 33 6.39 -4.09 -0.03
N ALA A 34 5.22 -4.68 -0.33
CA ALA A 34 4.16 -4.01 -1.10
C ALA A 34 3.72 -2.70 -0.45
N PHE A 35 3.48 -2.71 0.85
CA PHE A 35 3.09 -1.52 1.61
C PHE A 35 4.16 -0.44 1.59
N LEU A 36 5.42 -0.80 1.83
CA LEU A 36 6.52 0.18 1.90
C LEU A 36 6.82 0.79 0.53
N GLN A 37 6.85 -0.03 -0.53
CA GLN A 37 7.10 0.45 -1.89
C GLN A 37 5.99 1.38 -2.40
N ASP A 38 4.72 1.01 -2.19
CA ASP A 38 3.61 1.87 -2.59
C ASP A 38 3.56 3.16 -1.76
N ARG A 39 3.89 3.10 -0.46
CA ARG A 39 3.99 4.30 0.39
C ARG A 39 5.05 5.26 -0.14
N LEU A 40 6.25 4.78 -0.46
CA LEU A 40 7.32 5.58 -1.05
C LEU A 40 6.90 6.21 -2.39
N ARG A 41 6.24 5.43 -3.25
CA ARG A 41 5.76 5.90 -4.56
C ARG A 41 4.71 6.97 -4.42
N THR A 42 3.68 6.75 -3.62
CA THR A 42 2.61 7.74 -3.38
C THR A 42 3.14 9.03 -2.76
N LEU A 43 4.06 8.94 -1.79
CA LEU A 43 4.73 10.11 -1.22
C LEU A 43 5.55 10.91 -2.24
N SER A 44 6.04 10.24 -3.28
CA SER A 44 6.81 10.85 -4.37
C SER A 44 5.95 11.23 -5.58
N GLY A 45 4.61 11.19 -5.46
CA GLY A 45 3.69 11.49 -6.57
C GLY A 45 3.71 10.47 -7.71
N ARG A 46 4.26 9.27 -7.47
CA ARG A 46 4.36 8.20 -8.46
C ARG A 46 3.22 7.19 -8.30
N PRO A 47 2.73 6.59 -9.40
CA PRO A 47 1.77 5.49 -9.32
C PRO A 47 2.32 4.30 -8.52
N GLN A 48 1.41 3.62 -7.82
CA GLN A 48 1.65 2.41 -7.03
C GLN A 48 1.91 1.18 -7.91
N VAL A 49 2.51 0.15 -7.33
CA VAL A 49 2.72 -1.15 -8.00
C VAL A 49 1.69 -2.18 -7.54
N TYR A 50 1.34 -2.17 -6.25
CA TYR A 50 0.48 -3.19 -5.62
C TYR A 50 -0.89 -2.66 -5.15
N GLY A 51 -1.09 -1.33 -5.14
CA GLY A 51 -2.37 -0.70 -4.79
C GLY A 51 -2.71 -0.81 -3.30
N THR A 52 -1.72 -0.69 -2.41
CA THR A 52 -1.92 -0.78 -0.95
C THR A 52 -2.34 0.53 -0.29
N GLN A 53 -2.06 1.67 -0.92
CA GLN A 53 -2.43 3.00 -0.42
C GLN A 53 -3.77 3.44 -1.01
N PHE A 54 -4.60 3.98 -0.13
CA PHE A 54 -5.94 4.46 -0.44
C PHE A 54 -6.08 5.91 -0.02
N GLN A 55 -6.93 6.64 -0.73
CA GLN A 55 -7.34 7.99 -0.42
C GLN A 55 -8.87 8.08 -0.50
N PRO A 56 -9.50 9.02 0.22
CA PRO A 56 -10.93 9.27 0.02
C PRO A 56 -11.20 9.87 -1.37
N ASP A 57 -12.31 9.47 -1.99
CA ASP A 57 -12.90 10.18 -3.12
C ASP A 57 -13.73 11.39 -2.68
N ALA A 58 -14.45 12.02 -3.60
CA ALA A 58 -15.28 13.20 -3.33
C ALA A 58 -16.38 12.95 -2.29
N ASP A 59 -16.86 11.71 -2.19
CA ASP A 59 -17.88 11.26 -1.24
C ASP A 59 -17.26 10.68 0.05
N GLY A 60 -15.92 10.77 0.17
CA GLY A 60 -15.15 10.27 1.30
C GLY A 60 -14.97 8.76 1.32
N TRP A 61 -15.28 8.03 0.24
CA TRP A 61 -15.09 6.58 0.18
C TRP A 61 -13.64 6.25 -0.18
N PRO A 62 -13.05 5.19 0.40
CA PRO A 62 -11.70 4.79 0.09
C PRO A 62 -11.61 4.27 -1.35
N VAL A 63 -10.73 4.90 -2.13
CA VAL A 63 -10.33 4.46 -3.46
C VAL A 63 -8.80 4.31 -3.51
N PRO A 64 -8.26 3.30 -4.22
CA PRO A 64 -6.82 3.16 -4.33
C PRO A 64 -6.22 4.37 -5.06
N CYS A 65 -5.07 4.86 -4.60
CA CYS A 65 -4.29 5.87 -5.35
C CYS A 65 -3.87 5.30 -6.73
N PRO A 66 -3.50 6.12 -7.72
CA PRO A 66 -3.16 5.66 -9.07
C PRO A 66 -2.18 4.49 -9.09
N ILE A 67 -2.41 3.51 -9.96
CA ILE A 67 -1.61 2.27 -10.06
C ILE A 67 -0.98 2.24 -11.46
N GLU A 68 0.31 1.93 -11.54
CA GLU A 68 1.11 1.94 -12.77
C GLU A 68 0.52 1.01 -13.84
N ASP A 69 0.11 -0.19 -13.44
CA ASP A 69 -0.56 -1.18 -14.29
C ASP A 69 -1.68 -1.86 -13.49
N ALA A 70 -2.89 -1.33 -13.59
CA ALA A 70 -4.03 -1.89 -12.88
C ALA A 70 -4.41 -3.30 -13.38
N ALA A 71 -4.10 -3.67 -14.62
CA ALA A 71 -4.48 -4.97 -15.18
C ALA A 71 -3.62 -6.11 -14.61
N GLY A 72 -2.32 -5.90 -14.44
CA GLY A 72 -1.40 -6.88 -13.85
C GLY A 72 -1.25 -6.82 -12.33
N VAL A 73 -2.02 -5.94 -11.65
CA VAL A 73 -1.85 -5.70 -10.20
C VAL A 73 -2.08 -6.97 -9.37
N ASP A 74 -3.09 -7.76 -9.71
CA ASP A 74 -3.45 -8.95 -8.93
C ASP A 74 -2.41 -10.07 -9.07
N THR A 75 -1.75 -10.18 -10.22
CA THR A 75 -0.61 -11.10 -10.39
C THR A 75 0.55 -10.72 -9.47
N ARG A 76 0.88 -9.42 -9.38
CA ARG A 76 1.93 -8.92 -8.49
C ARG A 76 1.56 -9.07 -7.01
N ARG A 77 0.28 -8.87 -6.67
CA ARG A 77 -0.26 -9.06 -5.32
C ARG A 77 -0.18 -10.52 -4.90
N ALA A 78 -0.61 -11.44 -5.77
CA ALA A 78 -0.55 -12.87 -5.51
C ALA A 78 0.88 -13.37 -5.24
N ALA A 79 1.87 -12.87 -6.00
CA ALA A 79 3.28 -13.20 -5.80
C ALA A 79 3.82 -12.80 -4.40
N LEU A 80 3.17 -11.85 -3.73
CA LEU A 80 3.52 -11.41 -2.37
C LEU A 80 2.54 -11.90 -1.29
N GLY A 81 1.63 -12.81 -1.64
CA GLY A 81 0.65 -13.38 -0.71
C GLY A 81 -0.48 -12.43 -0.33
N LEU A 82 -0.76 -11.41 -1.15
CA LEU A 82 -1.88 -10.48 -0.96
C LEU A 82 -3.16 -11.00 -1.64
N ASN A 83 -4.33 -10.64 -1.10
CA ASN A 83 -5.62 -10.82 -1.78
C ASN A 83 -5.74 -9.92 -3.02
N THR A 84 -6.78 -10.07 -3.83
CA THR A 84 -7.02 -9.20 -4.99
C THR A 84 -7.25 -7.74 -4.59
N LEU A 85 -6.97 -6.80 -5.49
CA LEU A 85 -7.23 -5.38 -5.28
C LEU A 85 -8.72 -5.12 -5.04
N ALA A 86 -9.60 -5.85 -5.74
CA ALA A 86 -11.05 -5.76 -5.55
C ALA A 86 -11.46 -6.17 -4.13
N ALA A 87 -11.03 -7.35 -3.67
CA ALA A 87 -11.32 -7.82 -2.31
C ALA A 87 -10.80 -6.83 -1.25
N ARG A 88 -9.58 -6.30 -1.45
CA ARG A 88 -9.04 -5.29 -0.56
C ARG A 88 -9.86 -4.00 -0.55
N THR A 89 -10.33 -3.55 -1.72
CA THR A 89 -11.14 -2.34 -1.82
C THR A 89 -12.49 -2.53 -1.12
N GLU A 90 -13.11 -3.70 -1.24
CA GLU A 90 -14.33 -4.06 -0.53
C GLU A 90 -14.12 -4.05 0.99
N GLU A 91 -13.04 -4.65 1.51
CA GLU A 91 -12.69 -4.59 2.93
C GLU A 91 -12.59 -3.14 3.44
N MET A 92 -11.92 -2.28 2.67
CA MET A 92 -11.74 -0.87 3.04
C MET A 92 -13.08 -0.13 3.05
N ARG A 93 -13.95 -0.36 2.05
CA ARG A 93 -15.29 0.23 1.98
C ARG A 93 -16.19 -0.27 3.10
N ALA A 94 -16.13 -1.56 3.45
CA ALA A 94 -16.91 -2.13 4.54
C ALA A 94 -16.53 -1.51 5.89
N ARG A 95 -15.22 -1.34 6.14
CA ARG A 95 -14.71 -0.65 7.34
C ARG A 95 -15.20 0.80 7.42
N GLU A 96 -15.14 1.54 6.31
CA GLU A 96 -15.64 2.92 6.26
C GLU A 96 -17.16 2.98 6.49
N ALA A 97 -17.93 2.07 5.89
CA ALA A 97 -19.37 1.99 6.10
C ALA A 97 -19.74 1.69 7.56
N GLU A 98 -18.99 0.80 8.21
CA GLU A 98 -19.14 0.52 9.64
C GLU A 98 -18.79 1.75 10.50
N ALA A 99 -17.69 2.43 10.20
CA ALA A 99 -17.29 3.64 10.91
C ALA A 99 -18.35 4.75 10.80
N ARG A 100 -18.95 4.94 9.61
CA ARG A 100 -20.04 5.90 9.39
C ARG A 100 -21.31 5.56 10.15
N ARG A 101 -21.65 4.26 10.27
CA ARG A 101 -22.82 3.81 11.05
C ARG A 101 -22.70 4.06 12.55
N ARG A 102 -21.47 4.21 13.06
CA ARG A 102 -21.17 4.46 14.49
C ARG A 102 -21.06 5.95 14.83
N ARG A 103 -21.16 6.85 13.85
CA ARG A 103 -21.17 8.31 14.05
C ARG A 103 -22.59 8.82 14.20
#